data_AF-A0A6B3M422-F1
#
_entry.id   AF-A0A6B3M422-F1
#
_cell.length_a   1.000
_cell.length_b   1.000
_cell.length_c   1.000
_cell.angle_alpha   90.00
_cell.angle_beta   90.00
_cell.angle_gamma   90.00
#
_symmetry.space_group_name_H-M   'P 1'
#
loop_
_entity.id
_entity.type
_entity.pdbx_description
1 polymer ?
#
loop_
_entity_poly.entity_id
_entity_poly.type
_entity_poly.pdbx_seq_one_letter_code
_entity_poly.pdbx_strand_id
1 'polypeptide(L)'
;MLVADHRQVTYSPAYTLVPTYECFNRCTYCNFRNDPGKSPWLKLADTQSQLRELKSKGICEILILSGEVHPDSPRRKSWFQRIYDICELALSWGFLPHTNVGPLSFLEMQELRQVNVSMGLMLEQLTPRLLQTVHRHAPSKLPEVRLQQLEWAGQLQIPFTTGLLLGIGERQQDWWETLEAIARLHCCYGQVQEVILQPYSPGTKQTEQAPAFELQQLPEVIAKARQILPAEIALQIPPNLVPDADWLLSCLEAGARDLGGISPKDEVNPDYPHPHTQKLRAILDPAGWQLLPRLPIYPQYDGWLPNKLQAVVKQWRAAKLLHL
;
A
#
# COMPACT_ATOMS: atom_id res chain seq x y z
N MET A 1 -26.69 -17.77 -5.80
CA MET A 1 -26.86 -16.31 -5.73
C MET A 1 -26.61 -15.89 -4.30
N LEU A 2 -25.37 -15.48 -3.98
CA LEU A 2 -25.05 -14.90 -2.68
C LEU A 2 -25.46 -13.43 -2.77
N VAL A 3 -26.39 -13.00 -1.92
CA VAL A 3 -26.70 -11.60 -1.71
C VAL A 3 -25.43 -10.99 -1.12
N ALA A 4 -24.61 -10.35 -1.94
CA ALA A 4 -23.46 -9.60 -1.48
C ALA A 4 -24.00 -8.43 -0.66
N ASP A 5 -23.73 -8.44 0.63
CA ASP A 5 -24.15 -7.39 1.55
C ASP A 5 -23.57 -6.05 1.06
N HIS A 6 -24.44 -5.16 0.58
CA HIS A 6 -24.03 -4.03 -0.27
C HIS A 6 -23.17 -2.97 0.45
N ARG A 7 -23.07 -3.03 1.79
CA ARG A 7 -22.39 -2.04 2.64
C ARG A 7 -21.34 -2.63 3.58
N GLN A 8 -20.40 -3.38 3.01
CA GLN A 8 -19.20 -3.83 3.73
C GLN A 8 -17.97 -3.04 3.29
N VAL A 9 -17.13 -2.68 4.24
CA VAL A 9 -15.83 -2.05 4.00
C VAL A 9 -14.77 -2.74 4.85
N THR A 10 -13.62 -3.03 4.25
CA THR A 10 -12.54 -3.75 4.92
C THR A 10 -11.37 -2.86 5.31
N TYR A 11 -10.61 -3.31 6.30
CA TYR A 11 -9.30 -2.74 6.66
C TYR A 11 -8.36 -3.86 7.09
N SER A 12 -7.05 -3.65 6.99
CA SER A 12 -6.05 -4.58 7.48
C SER A 12 -5.47 -4.09 8.82
N PRO A 13 -5.53 -4.88 9.91
CA PRO A 13 -4.82 -4.56 11.15
C PRO A 13 -3.30 -4.68 10.93
N ALA A 14 -2.64 -3.53 10.82
CA ALA A 14 -1.26 -3.45 10.32
C ALA A 14 -0.30 -2.78 11.32
N TYR A 15 0.99 -3.05 11.14
CA TYR A 15 2.07 -2.28 11.73
C TYR A 15 3.18 -2.09 10.70
N THR A 16 3.70 -0.87 10.60
CA THR A 16 4.76 -0.55 9.64
C THR A 16 6.13 -0.71 10.28
N LEU A 17 6.99 -1.52 9.67
CA LEU A 17 8.42 -1.54 9.95
C LEU A 17 9.15 -0.80 8.83
N VAL A 18 10.09 0.07 9.22
CA VAL A 18 10.87 0.87 8.28
C VAL A 18 12.33 0.40 8.29
N PRO A 19 12.76 -0.46 7.34
CA PRO A 19 14.16 -0.88 7.24
C PRO A 19 15.13 0.29 7.14
N THR A 20 14.76 1.34 6.40
CA THR A 20 15.46 2.60 6.37
C THR A 20 14.57 3.71 5.80
N TYR A 21 14.78 4.94 6.26
CA TYR A 21 14.21 6.15 5.63
C TYR A 21 15.11 6.71 4.53
N GLU A 22 16.32 6.17 4.34
CA GLU A 22 17.26 6.66 3.32
C GLU A 22 16.68 6.47 1.92
N CYS A 23 16.62 7.56 1.15
CA CYS A 23 16.12 7.51 -0.22
C CYS A 23 16.96 8.42 -1.13
N PHE A 24 17.48 7.85 -2.21
CA PHE A 24 18.20 8.62 -3.23
C PHE A 24 17.27 9.50 -4.07
N ASN A 25 15.98 9.14 -4.17
CA ASN A 25 14.96 9.98 -4.81
C ASN A 25 14.63 11.18 -3.92
N ARG A 26 14.30 12.30 -4.55
CA ARG A 26 13.85 13.55 -3.90
C ARG A 26 12.50 13.99 -4.49
N CYS A 27 11.48 13.15 -4.32
CA CYS A 27 10.10 13.54 -4.65
C CYS A 27 9.71 14.71 -3.74
N THR A 28 9.28 15.83 -4.33
CA THR A 28 9.07 17.08 -3.57
C THR A 28 7.94 16.98 -2.55
N TYR A 29 6.93 16.14 -2.80
CA TYR A 29 5.79 15.88 -1.90
C TYR A 29 6.08 14.86 -0.78
N CYS A 30 7.27 14.26 -0.74
CA CYS A 30 7.53 13.14 0.17
C CYS A 30 7.92 13.63 1.58
N ASN A 31 7.13 13.25 2.58
CA ASN A 31 7.40 13.53 4.00
C ASN A 31 8.20 12.43 4.72
N PHE A 32 8.46 11.31 4.04
CA PHE A 32 9.06 10.10 4.61
C PHE A 32 10.59 10.07 4.52
N ARG A 33 11.16 10.58 3.43
CA ARG A 33 12.58 10.36 3.11
C ARG A 33 13.56 11.07 4.07
N ASN A 34 14.72 10.44 4.24
CA ASN A 34 15.95 11.05 4.73
C ASN A 34 17.03 10.96 3.65
N ASP A 35 18.00 11.88 3.70
CA ASP A 35 19.15 11.84 2.80
C ASP A 35 20.01 10.57 3.07
N PRO A 36 20.58 9.94 2.01
CA PRO A 36 21.44 8.77 2.18
C PRO A 36 22.57 9.02 3.18
N GLY A 37 22.77 8.09 4.11
CA GLY A 37 23.75 8.17 5.19
C GLY A 37 23.27 8.89 6.46
N LYS A 38 22.04 9.42 6.48
CA LYS A 38 21.50 10.19 7.63
C LYS A 38 20.59 9.40 8.56
N SER A 39 20.18 8.19 8.19
CA SER A 39 19.24 7.39 8.97
C SER A 39 19.77 5.96 9.14
N PRO A 40 20.02 5.50 10.38
CA PRO A 40 20.49 4.15 10.60
C PRO A 40 19.44 3.14 10.13
N TRP A 41 19.90 2.00 9.61
CA TRP A 41 19.01 0.92 9.22
C TRP A 41 18.46 0.20 10.45
N LEU A 42 17.19 -0.22 10.38
CA LEU A 42 16.54 -0.99 11.44
C LEU A 42 17.31 -2.29 11.69
N LYS A 43 17.68 -2.52 12.95
CA LYS A 43 18.42 -3.73 13.35
C LYS A 43 17.44 -4.88 13.58
N LEU A 44 17.87 -6.10 13.24
CA LEU A 44 17.06 -7.30 13.50
C LEU A 44 16.72 -7.50 14.98
N ALA A 45 17.61 -7.10 15.89
CA ALA A 45 17.34 -7.13 17.33
C ALA A 45 16.19 -6.17 17.71
N ASP A 46 16.18 -4.96 17.14
CA ASP A 46 15.12 -3.98 17.37
C ASP A 46 13.81 -4.46 16.74
N THR A 47 13.87 -5.00 15.51
CA THR A 47 12.74 -5.66 14.84
C THR A 47 12.15 -6.79 15.71
N GLN A 48 12.99 -7.64 16.29
CA GLN A 48 12.54 -8.73 17.15
C GLN A 48 11.83 -8.20 18.41
N SER A 49 12.35 -7.12 19.00
CA SER A 49 11.70 -6.46 20.15
C SER A 49 10.32 -5.93 19.76
N GLN A 50 10.24 -5.20 18.64
CA GLN A 50 8.98 -4.65 18.14
C GLN A 50 7.97 -5.77 17.85
N LEU A 51 8.32 -6.80 17.09
CA LEU A 51 7.42 -7.91 16.76
C LEU A 51 6.90 -8.64 18.01
N ARG A 52 7.75 -8.80 19.04
CA ARG A 52 7.34 -9.40 20.32
C ARG A 52 6.22 -8.61 20.99
N GLU A 53 6.30 -7.29 20.98
CA GLU A 53 5.27 -6.40 21.54
C GLU A 53 3.95 -6.41 20.77
N LEU A 54 3.97 -6.84 19.50
CA LEU A 54 2.78 -6.87 18.63
C LEU A 54 1.97 -8.16 18.74
N LYS A 55 2.57 -9.25 19.26
CA LYS A 55 1.98 -10.60 19.23
C LYS A 55 0.57 -10.67 19.83
N SER A 56 0.26 -9.86 20.84
CA SER A 56 -1.03 -9.85 21.53
C SER A 56 -1.96 -8.70 21.11
N LYS A 57 -1.62 -7.97 20.04
CA LYS A 57 -2.35 -6.75 19.62
C LYS A 57 -3.33 -6.97 18.47
N GLY A 58 -3.54 -8.22 18.03
CA GLY A 58 -4.44 -8.55 16.92
C GLY A 58 -3.96 -8.02 15.56
N ILE A 59 -2.68 -7.66 15.45
CA ILE A 59 -2.05 -7.22 14.20
C ILE A 59 -1.71 -8.46 13.38
N CYS A 60 -2.09 -8.47 12.10
CA CYS A 60 -1.76 -9.55 11.19
C CYS A 60 -0.74 -9.11 10.12
N GLU A 61 -0.86 -7.88 9.63
CA GLU A 61 0.02 -7.35 8.59
C GLU A 61 1.24 -6.66 9.19
N ILE A 62 2.41 -6.99 8.65
CA ILE A 62 3.62 -6.21 8.85
C ILE A 62 3.98 -5.58 7.50
N LEU A 63 3.66 -4.29 7.36
CA LEU A 63 4.02 -3.51 6.19
C LEU A 63 5.50 -3.17 6.26
N ILE A 64 6.27 -3.68 5.31
CA ILE A 64 7.69 -3.35 5.15
C ILE A 64 7.77 -2.18 4.18
N LEU A 65 7.86 -0.97 4.75
CA LEU A 65 7.95 0.28 4.01
C LEU A 65 9.38 0.81 4.08
N SER A 66 10.05 1.02 2.94
CA SER A 66 11.45 1.48 2.94
C SER A 66 11.67 2.65 2.00
N GLY A 67 12.64 3.48 2.34
CA GLY A 67 13.32 4.33 1.37
C GLY A 67 14.16 3.48 0.42
N GLU A 68 14.64 4.10 -0.66
CA GLU A 68 15.32 3.39 -1.74
C GLU A 68 16.84 3.59 -1.67
N VAL A 69 17.57 2.48 -1.79
CA VAL A 69 19.01 2.48 -2.08
C VAL A 69 19.21 2.30 -3.59
N HIS A 70 20.01 3.20 -4.19
CA HIS A 70 20.25 3.23 -5.63
C HIS A 70 20.73 1.85 -6.15
N PRO A 71 20.24 1.37 -7.31
CA PRO A 71 20.62 0.06 -7.85
C PRO A 71 22.14 -0.15 -7.97
N ASP A 72 22.87 0.86 -8.45
CA ASP A 72 24.34 0.81 -8.58
C ASP A 72 25.11 1.08 -7.28
N SER A 73 24.42 1.26 -6.15
CA SER A 73 25.08 1.48 -4.87
C SER A 73 25.74 0.19 -4.37
N PRO A 74 26.97 0.23 -3.82
CA PRO A 74 27.55 -0.94 -3.14
C PRO A 74 26.72 -1.40 -1.93
N ARG A 75 25.80 -0.57 -1.44
CA ARG A 75 24.89 -0.89 -0.34
C ARG A 75 23.63 -1.63 -0.79
N ARG A 76 23.34 -1.73 -2.10
CA ARG A 76 22.09 -2.31 -2.63
C ARG A 76 21.86 -3.73 -2.12
N LYS A 77 22.87 -4.60 -2.23
CA LYS A 77 22.78 -5.98 -1.77
C LYS A 77 22.47 -6.08 -0.28
N SER A 78 23.16 -5.29 0.55
CA SER A 78 22.94 -5.29 2.00
C SER A 78 21.58 -4.71 2.39
N TRP A 79 21.08 -3.73 1.63
CA TRP A 79 19.75 -3.16 1.81
C TRP A 79 18.66 -4.19 1.51
N PHE A 80 18.77 -4.88 0.38
CA PHE A 80 17.85 -5.94 0.01
C PHE A 80 17.87 -7.10 1.03
N GLN A 81 19.06 -7.57 1.41
CA GLN A 81 19.20 -8.63 2.42
C GLN A 81 18.53 -8.22 3.73
N ARG A 82 18.68 -6.97 4.16
CA ARG A 82 18.03 -6.47 5.38
C ARG A 82 16.51 -6.52 5.27
N ILE A 83 15.92 -6.15 4.13
CA ILE A 83 14.49 -6.24 3.89
C ILE A 83 14.03 -7.71 3.96
N TYR A 84 14.74 -8.61 3.29
CA TYR A 84 14.45 -10.04 3.31
C TYR A 84 14.47 -10.61 4.74
N ASP A 85 15.54 -10.33 5.49
CA ASP A 85 15.71 -10.82 6.88
C ASP A 85 14.57 -10.32 7.80
N ILE A 86 14.14 -9.07 7.62
CA ILE A 86 13.01 -8.51 8.38
C ILE A 86 11.70 -9.21 8.01
N CYS A 87 11.45 -9.48 6.72
CA CYS A 87 10.26 -10.22 6.26
C CYS A 87 10.26 -11.64 6.83
N GLU A 88 11.38 -12.36 6.72
CA GLU A 88 11.51 -13.72 7.24
C GLU A 88 11.31 -13.76 8.76
N LEU A 89 11.88 -12.79 9.48
CA LEU A 89 11.69 -12.66 10.92
C LEU A 89 10.21 -12.41 11.25
N ALA A 90 9.55 -11.45 10.63
CA ALA A 90 8.11 -11.19 10.82
C ALA A 90 7.26 -12.45 10.58
N LEU A 91 7.55 -13.18 9.51
CA LEU A 91 6.89 -14.44 9.20
C LEU A 91 7.14 -15.52 10.27
N SER A 92 8.36 -15.63 10.80
CA SER A 92 8.68 -16.59 11.88
C SER A 92 7.92 -16.31 13.18
N TRP A 93 7.48 -15.07 13.39
CA TRP A 93 6.63 -14.66 14.50
C TRP A 93 5.12 -14.85 14.21
N GLY A 94 4.77 -15.34 13.01
CA GLY A 94 3.40 -15.61 12.60
C GLY A 94 2.68 -14.42 11.96
N PHE A 95 3.36 -13.31 11.70
CA PHE A 95 2.78 -12.20 10.95
C PHE A 95 2.82 -12.43 9.44
N LEU A 96 2.12 -11.59 8.68
CA LEU A 96 2.02 -11.62 7.24
C LEU A 96 2.76 -10.41 6.64
N PRO A 97 3.98 -10.58 6.11
CA PRO A 97 4.72 -9.48 5.49
C PRO A 97 4.08 -9.02 4.18
N HIS A 98 3.99 -7.70 4.03
CA HIS A 98 3.60 -7.00 2.80
C HIS A 98 4.67 -5.95 2.50
N THR A 99 5.38 -6.07 1.38
CA THR A 99 6.55 -5.22 1.09
C THR A 99 6.23 -4.10 0.09
N ASN A 100 6.57 -2.86 0.43
CA ASN A 100 6.56 -1.70 -0.47
C ASN A 100 7.85 -0.89 -0.27
N VAL A 101 8.85 -1.14 -1.14
CA VAL A 101 10.24 -0.67 -0.93
C VAL A 101 10.81 0.02 -2.17
N GLY A 102 9.95 0.49 -3.08
CA GLY A 102 10.35 1.01 -4.38
C GLY A 102 10.66 -0.09 -5.40
N PRO A 103 11.21 0.26 -6.57
CA PRO A 103 11.52 -0.70 -7.61
C PRO A 103 12.58 -1.73 -7.21
N LEU A 104 12.29 -2.98 -7.55
CA LEU A 104 13.13 -4.15 -7.34
C LEU A 104 13.50 -4.76 -8.69
N SER A 105 14.62 -5.48 -8.77
CA SER A 105 14.87 -6.36 -9.92
C SER A 105 13.91 -7.55 -9.92
N PHE A 106 13.72 -8.19 -11.08
CA PHE A 106 12.90 -9.39 -11.20
C PHE A 106 13.32 -10.50 -10.20
N LEU A 107 14.62 -10.71 -10.02
CA LEU A 107 15.16 -11.69 -9.07
C LEU A 107 14.88 -11.30 -7.62
N GLU A 108 15.04 -10.01 -7.26
CA GLU A 108 14.69 -9.51 -5.92
C GLU A 108 13.19 -9.70 -5.61
N MET A 109 12.29 -9.48 -6.58
CA MET A 109 10.86 -9.78 -6.43
C MET A 109 10.60 -11.29 -6.27
N GLN A 110 11.27 -12.12 -7.08
CA GLN A 110 11.14 -13.58 -7.00
C GLN A 110 11.58 -14.13 -5.64
N GLU A 111 12.67 -13.58 -5.07
CA GLU A 111 13.17 -13.94 -3.75
C GLU A 111 12.21 -13.47 -2.64
N LEU A 112 11.76 -12.21 -2.67
CA LEU A 112 10.85 -11.67 -1.65
C LEU A 112 9.48 -12.36 -1.65
N ARG A 113 9.05 -12.93 -2.78
CA ARG A 113 7.81 -13.72 -2.88
C ARG A 113 7.81 -14.92 -1.93
N GLN A 114 8.98 -15.43 -1.54
CA GLN A 114 9.08 -16.57 -0.61
C GLN A 114 8.72 -16.18 0.84
N VAL A 115 8.74 -14.88 1.16
CA VAL A 115 8.55 -14.35 2.51
C VAL A 115 7.48 -13.27 2.60
N ASN A 116 6.79 -12.93 1.50
CA ASN A 116 5.72 -11.94 1.46
C ASN A 116 4.42 -12.51 0.91
N VAL A 117 3.29 -12.16 1.52
CA VAL A 117 1.97 -12.53 1.01
C VAL A 117 1.44 -11.54 -0.03
N SER A 118 1.98 -10.33 -0.05
CA SER A 118 1.69 -9.30 -1.04
C SER A 118 2.89 -8.37 -1.19
N MET A 119 2.99 -7.68 -2.30
CA MET A 119 3.92 -6.57 -2.50
C MET A 119 3.18 -5.38 -3.06
N GLY A 120 3.76 -4.19 -2.96
CA GLY A 120 3.14 -3.01 -3.51
C GLY A 120 4.10 -1.97 -4.03
N LEU A 121 3.57 -1.18 -4.95
CA LEU A 121 4.24 -0.02 -5.52
C LEU A 121 3.19 0.96 -6.03
N MET A 122 3.20 2.19 -5.52
CA MET A 122 2.42 3.27 -6.12
C MET A 122 3.01 3.62 -7.49
N LEU A 123 2.17 3.67 -8.52
CA LEU A 123 2.53 4.28 -9.81
C LEU A 123 2.57 5.81 -9.67
N GLU A 124 1.77 6.35 -8.76
CA GLU A 124 1.46 7.78 -8.63
C GLU A 124 0.69 8.26 -9.85
N GLN A 125 1.39 8.43 -10.98
CA GLN A 125 0.86 8.76 -12.30
C GLN A 125 1.84 8.27 -13.36
N LEU A 126 1.36 7.81 -14.52
CA LEU A 126 2.23 7.41 -15.63
C LEU A 126 2.67 8.58 -16.52
N THR A 127 2.15 9.78 -16.28
CA THR A 127 2.48 10.95 -17.11
C THR A 127 3.94 11.38 -16.90
N PRO A 128 4.77 11.46 -17.96
CA PRO A 128 6.18 11.84 -17.81
C PRO A 128 6.35 13.32 -17.43
N ARG A 129 5.27 14.11 -17.42
CA ARG A 129 5.29 15.52 -17.00
C ARG A 129 5.80 15.70 -15.57
N LEU A 130 5.50 14.74 -14.68
CA LEU A 130 5.94 14.81 -13.29
C LEU A 130 7.47 14.72 -13.14
N LEU A 131 8.17 14.14 -14.11
CA LEU A 131 9.65 14.11 -14.17
C LEU A 131 10.26 15.50 -14.38
N GLN A 132 9.46 16.50 -14.75
CA GLN A 132 9.89 17.89 -14.88
C GLN A 132 9.53 18.72 -13.64
N THR A 133 8.68 18.18 -12.75
CA THR A 133 8.15 18.86 -11.56
C THR A 133 8.50 18.06 -10.30
N VAL A 134 7.52 17.41 -9.68
CA VAL A 134 7.61 16.78 -8.36
C VAL A 134 8.53 15.56 -8.32
N HIS A 135 8.81 14.96 -9.48
CA HIS A 135 9.73 13.82 -9.64
C HIS A 135 11.06 14.19 -10.30
N ARG A 136 11.36 15.49 -10.49
CA ARG A 136 12.58 15.96 -11.18
C ARG A 136 13.88 15.35 -10.66
N HIS A 137 13.93 15.03 -9.37
CA HIS A 137 15.09 14.44 -8.71
C HIS A 137 14.79 13.05 -8.16
N ALA A 138 13.89 12.30 -8.81
CA ALA A 138 13.48 10.96 -8.43
C ALA A 138 13.64 9.97 -9.61
N PRO A 139 14.86 9.48 -9.89
CA PRO A 139 15.11 8.60 -11.04
C PRO A 139 14.28 7.32 -11.04
N SER A 140 13.85 6.82 -9.88
CA SER A 140 13.01 5.61 -9.80
C SER A 140 11.54 5.86 -10.14
N LYS A 141 11.12 7.12 -10.30
CA LYS A 141 9.75 7.51 -10.65
C LYS A 141 9.50 7.53 -12.17
N LEU A 142 10.44 7.03 -12.98
CA LEU A 142 10.22 6.78 -14.40
C LEU A 142 8.99 5.88 -14.61
N PRO A 143 7.97 6.30 -15.39
CA PRO A 143 6.74 5.54 -15.58
C PRO A 143 6.97 4.11 -16.05
N GLU A 144 7.89 3.90 -17.00
CA GLU A 144 8.24 2.59 -17.55
C GLU A 144 8.83 1.66 -16.48
N VAL A 145 9.68 2.19 -15.59
CA VAL A 145 10.26 1.41 -14.49
C VAL A 145 9.18 0.96 -13.52
N ARG A 146 8.22 1.84 -13.19
CA ARG A 146 7.15 1.49 -12.25
C ARG A 146 6.13 0.55 -12.87
N LEU A 147 5.77 0.74 -14.13
CA LEU A 147 4.86 -0.14 -14.86
C LEU A 147 5.45 -1.54 -15.03
N GLN A 148 6.76 -1.64 -15.27
CA GLN A 148 7.47 -2.92 -15.34
C GLN A 148 7.32 -3.75 -14.06
N GLN A 149 7.24 -3.12 -12.88
CA GLN A 149 7.05 -3.82 -11.61
C GLN A 149 5.68 -4.51 -11.53
N LEU A 150 4.63 -3.86 -12.05
CA LEU A 150 3.29 -4.46 -12.11
C LEU A 150 3.28 -5.65 -13.08
N GLU A 151 3.97 -5.56 -14.22
CA GLU A 151 4.11 -6.68 -15.15
C GLU A 151 4.86 -7.86 -14.50
N TRP A 152 6.00 -7.60 -13.84
CA TRP A 152 6.78 -8.64 -13.17
C TRP A 152 6.00 -9.28 -12.02
N ALA A 153 5.21 -8.52 -11.27
CA ALA A 153 4.31 -9.08 -10.27
C ALA A 153 3.32 -10.07 -10.89
N GLY A 154 2.82 -9.78 -12.09
CA GLY A 154 1.97 -10.69 -12.87
C GLY A 154 2.69 -11.97 -13.27
N GLN A 155 3.86 -11.83 -13.89
CA GLN A 155 4.68 -12.96 -14.34
C GLN A 155 5.11 -13.88 -13.18
N LEU A 156 5.35 -13.31 -12.00
CA LEU A 156 5.75 -14.03 -10.80
C LEU A 156 4.56 -14.50 -9.95
N GLN A 157 3.32 -14.22 -10.33
CA GLN A 157 2.12 -14.49 -9.52
C GLN A 157 2.27 -13.95 -8.09
N ILE A 158 2.58 -12.66 -7.97
CA ILE A 158 2.65 -11.92 -6.70
C ILE A 158 1.39 -11.06 -6.62
N PRO A 159 0.52 -11.25 -5.60
CA PRO A 159 -0.58 -10.34 -5.34
C PRO A 159 -0.03 -8.94 -5.10
N PHE A 160 -0.57 -7.95 -5.80
CA PHE A 160 0.07 -6.64 -5.88
C PHE A 160 -0.89 -5.50 -5.53
N THR A 161 -0.46 -4.64 -4.61
CA THR A 161 -1.15 -3.38 -4.28
C THR A 161 -0.48 -2.23 -5.05
N THR A 162 -1.26 -1.45 -5.77
CA THR A 162 -0.77 -0.27 -6.50
C THR A 162 -1.72 0.89 -6.32
N GLY A 163 -1.51 2.02 -7.00
CA GLY A 163 -2.37 3.17 -6.84
C GLY A 163 -1.84 4.45 -7.45
N LEU A 164 -2.68 5.47 -7.30
CA LEU A 164 -2.45 6.83 -7.73
C LEU A 164 -2.32 7.75 -6.50
N LEU A 165 -1.45 8.75 -6.64
CA LEU A 165 -1.44 9.93 -5.78
C LEU A 165 -2.06 11.07 -6.58
N LEU A 166 -3.15 11.61 -6.05
CA LEU A 166 -4.01 12.59 -6.72
C LEU A 166 -3.66 14.00 -6.24
N GLY A 167 -3.49 14.95 -7.15
CA GLY A 167 -3.25 16.36 -6.85
C GLY A 167 -1.78 16.77 -6.74
N ILE A 168 -0.87 16.13 -7.48
CA ILE A 168 0.58 16.44 -7.48
C ILE A 168 1.06 17.14 -8.77
N GLY A 169 0.14 17.72 -9.53
CA GLY A 169 0.41 18.49 -10.75
C GLY A 169 0.06 17.78 -12.06
N GLU A 170 -0.49 16.58 -11.98
CA GLU A 170 -1.12 15.88 -13.11
C GLU A 170 -2.48 16.48 -13.49
N ARG A 171 -2.97 16.11 -14.67
CA ARG A 171 -4.33 16.44 -15.13
C ARG A 171 -5.26 15.26 -14.85
N GLN A 172 -6.55 15.54 -14.78
CA GLN A 172 -7.59 14.51 -14.62
C GLN A 172 -7.48 13.36 -15.65
N GLN A 173 -7.13 13.66 -16.91
CA GLN A 173 -6.95 12.64 -17.94
C GLN A 173 -5.78 11.67 -17.61
N ASP A 174 -4.74 12.15 -16.95
CA ASP A 174 -3.58 11.33 -16.57
C ASP A 174 -3.99 10.26 -15.52
N TRP A 175 -5.04 10.52 -14.72
CA TRP A 175 -5.63 9.53 -13.80
C TRP A 175 -6.23 8.35 -14.57
N TRP A 176 -7.03 8.64 -15.58
CA TRP A 176 -7.74 7.62 -16.37
C TRP A 176 -6.75 6.76 -17.15
N GLU A 177 -5.76 7.39 -17.78
CA GLU A 177 -4.69 6.67 -18.50
C GLU A 177 -3.91 5.72 -17.59
N THR A 178 -3.63 6.15 -16.35
CA THR A 178 -2.96 5.32 -15.34
C THR A 178 -3.85 4.15 -14.90
N LEU A 179 -5.13 4.40 -14.63
CA LEU A 179 -6.10 3.35 -14.23
C LEU A 179 -6.35 2.33 -15.35
N GLU A 180 -6.44 2.78 -16.61
CA GLU A 180 -6.57 1.89 -17.76
C GLU A 180 -5.31 1.03 -17.96
N ALA A 181 -4.11 1.57 -17.69
CA ALA A 181 -2.88 0.77 -17.73
C ALA A 181 -2.86 -0.32 -16.65
N ILE A 182 -3.30 0.01 -15.44
CA ILE A 182 -3.48 -0.97 -14.36
C ILE A 182 -4.50 -2.05 -14.78
N ALA A 183 -5.66 -1.64 -15.30
CA ALA A 183 -6.70 -2.55 -15.76
C ALA A 183 -6.19 -3.50 -16.86
N ARG A 184 -5.46 -2.99 -17.85
CA ARG A 184 -4.87 -3.81 -18.93
C ARG A 184 -3.92 -4.86 -18.38
N LEU A 185 -2.98 -4.49 -17.50
CA LEU A 185 -2.05 -5.43 -16.91
C LEU A 185 -2.75 -6.48 -16.03
N HIS A 186 -3.76 -6.08 -15.27
CA HIS A 186 -4.58 -7.02 -14.50
C HIS A 186 -5.37 -7.97 -15.42
N CYS A 187 -5.92 -7.51 -16.54
CA CYS A 187 -6.57 -8.41 -17.50
C CYS A 187 -5.60 -9.44 -18.11
N CYS A 188 -4.31 -9.09 -18.25
CA CYS A 188 -3.29 -10.00 -18.76
C CYS A 188 -2.83 -11.04 -17.71
N TYR A 189 -2.64 -10.63 -16.46
CA TYR A 189 -1.96 -11.47 -15.45
C TYR A 189 -2.76 -11.71 -14.16
N GLY A 190 -3.79 -10.92 -13.88
CA GLY A 190 -4.73 -11.10 -12.76
C GLY A 190 -4.19 -10.75 -11.39
N GLN A 191 -3.08 -10.01 -11.27
CA GLN A 191 -2.26 -9.84 -10.07
C GLN A 191 -2.65 -8.70 -9.13
N VAL A 192 -3.29 -7.66 -9.66
CA VAL A 192 -3.63 -6.46 -8.87
C VAL A 192 -4.78 -6.78 -7.93
N GLN A 193 -4.56 -6.70 -6.62
CA GLN A 193 -5.60 -6.93 -5.60
C GLN A 193 -6.28 -5.64 -5.17
N GLU A 194 -5.53 -4.54 -5.13
CA GLU A 194 -5.95 -3.25 -4.60
C GLU A 194 -5.39 -2.12 -5.46
N VAL A 195 -6.23 -1.11 -5.70
CA VAL A 195 -5.82 0.19 -6.24
C VAL A 195 -6.14 1.26 -5.22
N ILE A 196 -5.10 1.93 -4.72
CA ILE A 196 -5.20 3.04 -3.78
C ILE A 196 -5.45 4.33 -4.57
N LEU A 197 -6.51 5.05 -4.21
CA LEU A 197 -6.74 6.43 -4.64
C LEU A 197 -6.41 7.34 -3.48
N GLN A 198 -5.15 7.79 -3.42
CA GLN A 198 -4.64 8.58 -2.32
C GLN A 198 -4.72 10.08 -2.67
N PRO A 199 -5.51 10.90 -1.96
CA PRO A 199 -5.47 12.34 -2.13
C PRO A 199 -4.18 12.92 -1.54
N TYR A 200 -3.49 13.79 -2.28
CA TYR A 200 -2.33 14.52 -1.78
C TYR A 200 -2.74 15.45 -0.64
N SER A 201 -2.02 15.34 0.47
CA SER A 201 -2.21 16.14 1.67
C SER A 201 -0.85 16.74 2.08
N PRO A 202 -0.70 18.07 2.15
CA PRO A 202 0.57 18.70 2.46
C PRO A 202 1.09 18.34 3.84
N GLY A 203 2.32 17.84 3.92
CA GLY A 203 2.99 17.55 5.20
C GLY A 203 4.05 18.59 5.58
N THR A 204 4.64 18.41 6.76
CA THR A 204 5.57 19.37 7.37
C THR A 204 7.03 19.20 6.93
N LYS A 205 7.37 18.07 6.29
CA LYS A 205 8.76 17.72 5.92
C LYS A 205 9.06 17.78 4.42
N GLN A 206 8.02 17.86 3.60
CA GLN A 206 8.12 17.96 2.16
C GLN A 206 8.62 19.34 1.72
N THR A 207 9.02 19.46 0.45
CA THR A 207 9.42 20.74 -0.16
C THR A 207 8.39 21.27 -1.16
N GLU A 208 7.37 20.48 -1.47
CA GLU A 208 6.30 20.85 -2.39
C GLU A 208 5.43 21.98 -1.82
N GLN A 209 5.09 22.95 -2.67
CA GLN A 209 4.26 24.11 -2.31
C GLN A 209 2.92 24.11 -3.06
N ALA A 210 2.40 22.92 -3.38
CA ALA A 210 1.08 22.74 -3.96
C ALA A 210 -0.01 22.69 -2.87
N PRO A 211 -1.23 23.17 -3.17
CA PRO A 211 -2.38 22.99 -2.29
C PRO A 211 -2.75 21.51 -2.16
N ALA A 212 -3.47 21.16 -1.10
CA ALA A 212 -4.03 19.83 -0.93
C ALA A 212 -5.00 19.49 -2.08
N PHE A 213 -5.19 18.19 -2.32
CA PHE A 213 -6.22 17.71 -3.23
C PHE A 213 -7.62 18.15 -2.75
N GLU A 214 -8.46 18.58 -3.69
CA GLU A 214 -9.85 18.97 -3.40
C GLU A 214 -10.71 17.72 -3.13
N LEU A 215 -10.88 17.36 -1.85
CA LEU A 215 -11.58 16.13 -1.44
C LEU A 215 -13.00 15.98 -2.00
N GLN A 216 -13.67 17.08 -2.34
CA GLN A 216 -14.99 17.09 -2.99
C GLN A 216 -15.01 16.34 -4.32
N GLN A 217 -13.87 16.26 -5.01
CA GLN A 217 -13.72 15.54 -6.29
C GLN A 217 -13.55 14.02 -6.08
N LEU A 218 -13.13 13.58 -4.89
CA LEU A 218 -12.72 12.19 -4.66
C LEU A 218 -13.84 11.16 -4.92
N PRO A 219 -15.11 11.37 -4.52
CA PRO A 219 -16.20 10.43 -4.85
C PRO A 219 -16.40 10.25 -6.37
N GLU A 220 -16.29 11.32 -7.16
CA GLU A 220 -16.39 11.22 -8.63
C GLU A 220 -15.22 10.41 -9.20
N VAL A 221 -14.01 10.63 -8.69
CA VAL A 221 -12.82 9.87 -9.11
C VAL A 221 -12.97 8.39 -8.79
N ILE A 222 -13.48 8.04 -7.61
CA ILE A 222 -13.75 6.66 -7.20
C ILE A 222 -14.80 6.02 -8.12
N ALA A 223 -15.92 6.70 -8.37
CA ALA A 223 -16.98 6.19 -9.24
C ALA A 223 -16.46 5.92 -10.66
N LYS A 224 -15.61 6.81 -11.19
CA LYS A 224 -14.98 6.61 -12.50
C LYS A 224 -13.95 5.50 -12.49
N ALA A 225 -13.11 5.43 -11.48
CA ALA A 225 -12.13 4.34 -11.31
C ALA A 225 -12.84 2.99 -11.23
N ARG A 226 -14.01 2.92 -10.58
CA ARG A 226 -14.79 1.69 -10.48
C ARG A 226 -15.32 1.20 -11.83
N GLN A 227 -15.63 2.12 -12.75
CA GLN A 227 -16.01 1.80 -14.13
C GLN A 227 -14.83 1.30 -14.98
N ILE A 228 -13.62 1.81 -14.72
CA ILE A 228 -12.41 1.49 -15.49
C ILE A 228 -11.80 0.15 -15.04
N LEU A 229 -11.71 -0.06 -13.72
CA LEU A 229 -11.01 -1.20 -13.15
C LEU A 229 -11.89 -2.47 -13.10
N PRO A 230 -11.32 -3.66 -13.35
CA PRO A 230 -11.99 -4.94 -13.11
C PRO A 230 -12.57 -5.07 -11.70
N ALA A 231 -13.73 -5.70 -11.57
CA ALA A 231 -14.51 -5.76 -10.32
C ALA A 231 -13.77 -6.50 -9.19
N GLU A 232 -12.82 -7.37 -9.53
CA GLU A 232 -11.96 -8.14 -8.64
C GLU A 232 -10.94 -7.26 -7.90
N ILE A 233 -10.62 -6.08 -8.43
CA ILE A 233 -9.70 -5.11 -7.82
C ILE A 233 -10.46 -4.30 -6.78
N ALA A 234 -10.03 -4.34 -5.53
CA ALA A 234 -10.57 -3.46 -4.50
C ALA A 234 -10.09 -2.02 -4.68
N LEU A 235 -11.02 -1.06 -4.54
CA LEU A 235 -10.67 0.36 -4.46
C LEU A 235 -10.42 0.73 -3.01
N GLN A 236 -9.19 1.17 -2.73
CA GLN A 236 -8.75 1.60 -1.41
C GLN A 236 -8.70 3.12 -1.31
N ILE A 237 -9.17 3.65 -0.17
CA ILE A 237 -8.91 5.05 0.22
C ILE A 237 -8.32 5.10 1.65
N PRO A 238 -7.33 5.98 1.92
CA PRO A 238 -6.78 6.15 3.26
C PRO A 238 -7.69 7.06 4.11
N PRO A 239 -8.33 6.57 5.18
CA PRO A 239 -9.33 7.35 5.93
C PRO A 239 -8.74 8.51 6.73
N ASN A 240 -7.43 8.50 7.02
CA ASN A 240 -6.73 9.63 7.62
C ASN A 240 -6.63 10.85 6.70
N LEU A 241 -6.67 10.64 5.38
CA LEU A 241 -6.64 11.72 4.39
C LEU A 241 -8.04 12.12 3.91
N VAL A 242 -9.08 11.47 4.45
CA VAL A 242 -10.50 11.83 4.26
C VAL A 242 -11.14 11.98 5.65
N PRO A 243 -10.74 13.00 6.45
CA PRO A 243 -11.09 13.07 7.86
C PRO A 243 -12.56 13.43 8.13
N ASP A 244 -13.24 13.98 7.13
CA ASP A 244 -14.66 14.33 7.18
C ASP A 244 -15.52 13.09 6.94
N ALA A 245 -16.52 12.90 7.81
CA ALA A 245 -17.37 11.72 7.80
C ALA A 245 -18.25 11.63 6.55
N ASP A 246 -18.79 12.76 6.07
CA ASP A 246 -19.68 12.79 4.91
C ASP A 246 -18.89 12.49 3.64
N TRP A 247 -17.67 13.00 3.52
CA TRP A 247 -16.77 12.66 2.41
C TRP A 247 -16.34 11.19 2.44
N LEU A 248 -16.02 10.64 3.62
CA LEU A 248 -15.69 9.22 3.76
C LEU A 248 -16.87 8.34 3.31
N LEU A 249 -18.08 8.61 3.78
CA LEU A 249 -19.29 7.87 3.39
C LEU A 249 -19.59 8.02 1.89
N SER A 250 -19.43 9.22 1.33
CA SER A 250 -19.61 9.47 -0.10
C SER A 250 -18.63 8.65 -0.95
N CYS A 251 -17.38 8.50 -0.49
CA CYS A 251 -16.40 7.65 -1.16
C CYS A 251 -16.79 6.16 -1.15
N LEU A 252 -17.37 5.68 -0.04
CA LEU A 252 -17.87 4.30 0.06
C LEU A 252 -19.06 4.08 -0.87
N GLU A 253 -20.03 4.99 -0.90
CA GLU A 253 -21.16 4.93 -1.83
C GLU A 253 -20.69 4.96 -3.30
N ALA A 254 -19.63 5.71 -3.59
CA ALA A 254 -19.03 5.78 -4.94
C ALA A 254 -18.32 4.50 -5.40
N GLY A 255 -17.94 3.60 -4.49
CA GLY A 255 -17.35 2.31 -4.84
C GLY A 255 -16.06 1.93 -4.11
N ALA A 256 -15.55 2.77 -3.20
CA ALA A 256 -14.45 2.37 -2.33
C ALA A 256 -14.91 1.25 -1.38
N ARG A 257 -14.08 0.22 -1.21
CA ARG A 257 -14.40 -0.96 -0.38
C ARG A 257 -13.30 -1.33 0.59
N ASP A 258 -12.20 -0.58 0.58
CA ASP A 258 -11.07 -0.82 1.46
C ASP A 258 -10.52 0.47 2.08
N LEU A 259 -10.20 0.44 3.37
CA LEU A 259 -9.60 1.53 4.13
C LEU A 259 -8.08 1.36 4.34
N GLY A 260 -7.49 0.31 3.76
CA GLY A 260 -6.07 0.01 3.80
C GLY A 260 -5.60 -0.59 5.12
N GLY A 261 -4.27 -0.62 5.26
CA GLY A 261 -3.60 -1.00 6.50
C GLY A 261 -3.71 0.10 7.55
N ILE A 262 -4.42 -0.16 8.64
CA ILE A 262 -4.53 0.75 9.77
C ILE A 262 -3.41 0.43 10.75
N SER A 263 -2.41 1.31 10.77
CA SER A 263 -1.25 1.26 11.67
C SER A 263 -1.33 2.38 12.72
N PRO A 264 -0.82 2.19 13.96
CA PRO A 264 -0.76 3.24 14.98
C PRO A 264 -0.07 4.54 14.53
N LYS A 265 0.85 4.43 13.56
CA LYS A 265 1.53 5.56 12.93
C LYS A 265 1.54 5.36 11.42
N ASP A 266 1.15 6.40 10.69
CA ASP A 266 1.41 6.50 9.25
C ASP A 266 2.84 7.03 9.06
N GLU A 267 3.70 6.22 8.46
CA GLU A 267 5.09 6.60 8.19
C GLU A 267 5.22 7.47 6.92
N VAL A 268 4.26 7.38 5.98
CA VAL A 268 4.25 8.14 4.73
C VAL A 268 3.69 9.54 4.95
N ASN A 269 2.58 9.64 5.70
CA ASN A 269 1.89 10.89 6.02
C ASN A 269 1.89 11.11 7.55
N PRO A 270 3.05 11.40 8.17
CA PRO A 270 3.19 11.46 9.62
C PRO A 270 2.35 12.55 10.30
N ASP A 271 1.93 13.57 9.55
CA ASP A 271 1.07 14.65 10.05
C ASP A 271 -0.44 14.26 10.07
N TYR A 272 -0.80 13.10 9.50
CA TYR A 272 -2.17 12.62 9.34
C TYR A 272 -2.32 11.22 9.96
N PRO A 273 -2.54 11.10 11.29
CA PRO A 273 -2.61 9.81 11.95
C PRO A 273 -3.85 9.00 11.54
N HIS A 274 -3.71 7.68 11.46
CA HIS A 274 -4.85 6.80 11.19
C HIS A 274 -5.92 6.91 12.29
N PRO A 275 -7.21 6.98 11.91
CA PRO A 275 -8.28 6.89 12.89
C PRO A 275 -8.30 5.51 13.54
N HIS A 276 -8.57 5.47 14.85
CA HIS A 276 -8.84 4.21 15.53
C HIS A 276 -10.10 3.54 14.95
N THR A 277 -10.14 2.22 14.97
CA THR A 277 -11.26 1.43 14.43
C THR A 277 -12.59 1.76 15.13
N GLN A 278 -12.57 2.13 16.41
CA GLN A 278 -13.77 2.59 17.13
C GLN A 278 -14.33 3.90 16.55
N LYS A 279 -13.46 4.84 16.17
CA LYS A 279 -13.86 6.09 15.53
C LYS A 279 -14.47 5.82 14.15
N LEU A 280 -13.88 4.90 13.38
CA LEU A 280 -14.43 4.47 12.10
C LEU A 280 -15.81 3.82 12.27
N ARG A 281 -15.99 2.91 13.22
CA ARG A 281 -17.31 2.30 13.54
C ARG A 281 -18.35 3.35 13.90
N ALA A 282 -17.99 4.35 14.69
CA ALA A 282 -18.91 5.44 15.06
C ALA A 282 -19.40 6.26 13.85
N ILE A 283 -18.62 6.32 12.75
CA ILE A 283 -19.02 6.95 11.49
C ILE A 283 -19.84 5.98 10.62
N LEU A 284 -19.41 4.72 10.54
CA LEU A 284 -19.92 3.73 9.58
C LEU A 284 -21.22 3.05 10.04
N ASP A 285 -21.31 2.67 11.32
CA ASP A 285 -22.45 1.90 11.84
C ASP A 285 -23.79 2.65 11.70
N PRO A 286 -23.89 3.98 12.00
CA PRO A 286 -25.14 4.73 11.80
C PRO A 286 -25.56 4.83 10.34
N ALA A 287 -24.61 4.76 9.40
CA ALA A 287 -24.86 4.74 7.96
C ALA A 287 -25.11 3.32 7.42
N GLY A 288 -25.16 2.30 8.28
CA GLY A 288 -25.39 0.91 7.90
C GLY A 288 -24.19 0.24 7.21
N TRP A 289 -22.98 0.78 7.37
CA TRP A 289 -21.75 0.20 6.86
C TRP A 289 -21.08 -0.68 7.91
N GLN A 290 -20.72 -1.91 7.53
CA GLN A 290 -20.00 -2.82 8.41
C GLN A 290 -18.49 -2.74 8.17
N LEU A 291 -17.74 -2.36 9.22
CA LEU A 291 -16.28 -2.39 9.21
C LEU A 291 -15.74 -3.78 9.56
N LEU A 292 -15.03 -4.41 8.63
CA LEU A 292 -14.52 -5.78 8.76
C LEU A 292 -12.99 -5.85 8.65
N PRO A 293 -12.29 -6.56 9.55
CA PRO A 293 -10.87 -6.78 9.39
C PRO A 293 -10.60 -7.82 8.29
N ARG A 294 -9.67 -7.55 7.38
CA ARG A 294 -9.16 -8.50 6.36
C ARG A 294 -7.69 -8.86 6.59
N LEU A 295 -7.14 -9.73 5.76
CA LEU A 295 -5.69 -9.99 5.69
C LEU A 295 -5.08 -9.08 4.60
N PRO A 296 -3.76 -8.87 4.58
CA PRO A 296 -3.08 -8.13 3.51
C PRO A 296 -3.10 -8.84 2.14
N ILE A 297 -3.72 -10.02 2.07
CA ILE A 297 -3.96 -10.79 0.86
C ILE A 297 -5.44 -11.17 0.74
N TYR A 298 -6.03 -10.94 -0.44
CA TYR A 298 -7.43 -11.33 -0.71
C TYR A 298 -7.57 -12.83 -0.98
N PRO A 299 -8.71 -13.47 -0.61
CA PRO A 299 -8.88 -14.92 -0.70
C PRO A 299 -8.58 -15.54 -2.07
N GLN A 300 -8.89 -14.85 -3.17
CA GLN A 300 -8.65 -15.36 -4.52
C GLN A 300 -7.16 -15.60 -4.83
N TYR A 301 -6.26 -15.00 -4.06
CA TYR A 301 -4.82 -15.11 -4.23
C TYR A 301 -4.15 -16.15 -3.32
N ASP A 302 -4.88 -16.79 -2.41
CA ASP A 302 -4.30 -17.77 -1.48
C ASP A 302 -3.54 -18.88 -2.23
N GLY A 303 -4.05 -19.30 -3.38
CA GLY A 303 -3.44 -20.34 -4.23
C GLY A 303 -2.13 -19.92 -4.90
N TRP A 304 -1.82 -18.62 -4.96
CA TRP A 304 -0.57 -18.11 -5.54
C TRP A 304 0.59 -18.23 -4.56
N LEU A 305 0.31 -18.31 -3.26
CA LEU A 305 1.35 -18.32 -2.24
C LEU A 305 2.15 -19.63 -2.24
N PRO A 306 3.47 -19.58 -1.97
CA PRO A 306 4.24 -20.76 -1.57
C PRO A 306 3.60 -21.49 -0.39
N ASN A 307 3.79 -22.82 -0.32
CA ASN A 307 3.18 -23.67 0.72
C ASN A 307 3.41 -23.18 2.16
N LYS A 308 4.61 -22.66 2.46
CA LYS A 308 4.95 -22.08 3.77
C LYS A 308 4.02 -20.93 4.13
N LEU A 309 3.76 -20.02 3.20
CA LEU A 309 2.89 -18.85 3.41
C LEU A 309 1.41 -19.24 3.46
N GLN A 310 0.98 -20.21 2.63
CA GLN A 310 -0.39 -20.72 2.68
C GLN A 310 -0.75 -21.25 4.06
N ALA A 311 0.17 -21.95 4.74
CA ALA A 311 -0.08 -22.47 6.09
C ALA A 311 -0.36 -21.35 7.09
N VAL A 312 0.44 -20.28 7.08
CA VAL A 312 0.28 -19.12 7.98
C VAL A 312 -1.01 -18.35 7.66
N VAL A 313 -1.31 -18.13 6.38
CA VAL A 313 -2.57 -17.48 5.96
C VAL A 313 -3.80 -18.30 6.38
N LYS A 314 -3.77 -19.63 6.22
CA LYS A 314 -4.87 -20.52 6.66
C LYS A 314 -5.09 -20.43 8.17
N GLN A 315 -4.03 -20.36 8.97
CA GLN A 315 -4.15 -20.16 10.42
C GLN A 315 -4.85 -18.84 10.76
N TRP A 316 -4.47 -17.73 10.11
CA TRP A 316 -5.13 -16.44 10.31
C TRP A 316 -6.60 -16.43 9.87
N ARG A 317 -6.92 -17.04 8.73
CA ARG A 317 -8.31 -17.16 8.26
C ARG A 317 -9.15 -18.01 9.21
N ALA A 318 -8.60 -19.10 9.76
CA ALA A 318 -9.27 -19.94 10.75
C ALA A 318 -9.45 -19.23 12.10
N ALA A 319 -8.45 -18.48 12.56
CA ALA A 319 -8.52 -17.72 13.82
C ALA A 319 -9.56 -16.60 13.78
N LYS A 320 -9.83 -16.00 12.61
CA LYS A 320 -10.91 -15.02 12.44
C LYS A 320 -12.32 -15.60 12.58
N LEU A 321 -12.48 -16.93 12.49
CA LEU A 321 -13.74 -17.61 12.82
C LEU A 321 -13.96 -17.70 14.34
N LEU A 322 -13.01 -17.28 15.19
CA LEU A 322 -13.07 -17.38 16.65
C LEU A 322 -13.17 -16.01 17.38
N HIS A 323 -13.05 -14.89 16.66
CA HIS A 323 -13.03 -13.53 17.24
C HIS A 323 -13.96 -12.53 16.54
N LEU A 324 -15.07 -13.03 15.97
CA LEU A 324 -16.28 -12.28 15.61
C LEU A 324 -17.45 -12.77 16.46
#